data_AF-A0A7K2Z0X1-F1
#
_entry.id   AF-A0A7K2Z0X1-F1
#
_cell.length_a   1.000
_cell.length_b   1.000
_cell.length_c   1.000
_cell.angle_alpha   90.00
_cell.angle_beta   90.00
_cell.angle_gamma   90.00
#
_symmetry.space_group_name_H-M   'P 1'
#
loop_
_entity.id
_entity.type
_entity.pdbx_description
1 polymer ?
#
loop_
_entity_poly.entity_id
_entity_poly.type
_entity_poly.pdbx_seq_one_letter_code
_entity_poly.pdbx_strand_id
1 'polypeptide(L)'
;MVFAILRKTDQVSALWWVLGPERAAMLPGWCGDMILTPAEARAALPAVERAFTWTPARYAAAMARLTEIVGVENAAKLLSGVPRLWREAVAADRGIVGTRVWM
;
A
#
# COMPACT_ATOMS: atom_id res chain seq x y z
N MET A 1 -28.14 -9.10 11.06
CA MET A 1 -26.86 -8.40 10.78
C MET A 1 -26.89 -7.97 9.33
N VAL A 2 -26.95 -6.65 9.07
CA VAL A 2 -27.03 -6.09 7.72
C VAL A 2 -25.61 -5.79 7.26
N PHE A 3 -25.18 -6.37 6.12
CA PHE A 3 -23.93 -6.01 5.46
C PHE A 3 -24.25 -5.06 4.30
N ALA A 4 -23.70 -3.85 4.34
CA ALA A 4 -23.69 -2.96 3.20
C ALA A 4 -22.40 -3.22 2.41
N ILE A 5 -22.51 -3.90 1.27
CA ILE A 5 -21.40 -4.08 0.33
C ILE A 5 -21.44 -2.91 -0.66
N LEU A 6 -20.65 -1.88 -0.37
CA LEU A 6 -20.41 -0.79 -1.31
C LEU A 6 -19.16 -1.14 -2.13
N ARG A 7 -19.29 -1.27 -3.46
CA ARG A 7 -18.11 -1.27 -4.34
C ARG A 7 -17.53 0.12 -4.34
N LYS A 8 -16.48 0.33 -3.54
CA LYS A 8 -15.51 1.38 -3.80
C LYS A 8 -14.30 0.66 -4.40
N THR A 9 -14.19 0.70 -5.73
CA THR A 9 -13.07 0.18 -6.53
C THR A 9 -11.80 0.99 -6.24
N ASP A 10 -11.41 1.10 -4.98
CA ASP A 10 -10.23 1.80 -4.54
C ASP A 10 -9.15 0.76 -4.24
N GLN A 11 -8.15 0.73 -5.13
CA GLN A 11 -6.95 -0.10 -5.00
C GLN A 11 -6.27 0.06 -3.64
N VAL A 12 -6.35 1.25 -3.04
CA VAL A 12 -5.78 1.54 -1.72
C VAL A 12 -6.55 0.78 -0.63
N SER A 13 -7.88 0.77 -0.70
CA SER A 13 -8.73 0.01 0.22
C SER A 13 -8.48 -1.49 0.15
N ALA A 14 -8.33 -2.03 -1.07
CA ALA A 14 -7.98 -3.44 -1.27
C ALA A 14 -6.59 -3.78 -0.69
N LEU A 15 -5.60 -2.91 -0.91
CA LEU A 15 -4.24 -3.09 -0.40
C LEU A 15 -4.20 -3.09 1.14
N TRP A 16 -4.90 -2.14 1.78
CA TRP A 16 -4.95 -2.07 3.24
C TRP A 16 -5.65 -3.26 3.87
N TRP A 17 -6.73 -3.74 3.24
CA TRP A 17 -7.39 -4.97 3.68
C TRP A 17 -6.45 -6.17 3.65
N VAL A 18 -5.62 -6.30 2.62
CA VAL A 18 -4.67 -7.41 2.47
C VAL A 18 -3.42 -7.27 3.34
N LEU A 19 -2.96 -6.04 3.61
CA LEU A 19 -1.91 -5.80 4.61
C LEU A 19 -2.38 -6.24 6.00
N GLY A 20 -3.64 -5.93 6.34
CA GLY A 20 -4.19 -6.14 7.67
C GLY A 20 -3.70 -5.09 8.67
N PRO A 21 -4.34 -5.00 9.84
CA PRO A 21 -4.20 -3.88 10.77
C PRO A 21 -2.78 -3.68 11.30
N GLU A 22 -2.06 -4.77 11.62
CA GLU A 22 -0.70 -4.68 12.19
C GLU A 22 0.31 -4.06 11.22
N ARG A 23 0.24 -4.42 9.94
CA ARG A 23 1.15 -3.90 8.91
C ARG A 23 0.75 -2.53 8.44
N ALA A 24 -0.56 -2.31 8.32
CA ALA A 24 -1.15 -1.01 8.05
C ALA A 24 -0.70 0.04 9.07
N ALA A 25 -0.62 -0.31 10.36
CA ALA A 25 -0.16 0.58 11.43
C ALA A 25 1.33 0.99 11.33
N MET A 26 2.14 0.28 10.52
CA MET A 26 3.54 0.66 10.27
C MET A 26 3.68 1.76 9.21
N LEU A 27 2.61 2.01 8.44
CA LEU A 27 2.64 3.05 7.40
C LEU A 27 2.46 4.42 8.05
N PRO A 28 3.14 5.46 7.56
CA PRO A 28 3.11 6.81 8.14
C PRO A 28 1.80 7.58 7.87
N GLY A 29 0.79 6.91 7.32
CA GLY A 29 -0.50 7.49 6.95
C GLY A 29 -1.18 6.68 5.83
N TRP A 30 -2.31 7.20 5.38
CA TRP A 30 -3.15 6.68 4.31
C TRP A 30 -3.02 7.55 3.03
N CYS A 31 -3.34 7.02 1.86
CA CYS A 31 -3.38 7.83 0.64
C CYS A 31 -4.45 8.93 0.78
N GLY A 32 -4.06 10.20 0.84
CA GLY A 32 -4.93 11.36 1.02
C GLY A 32 -4.69 12.12 2.33
N ASP A 33 -3.84 11.64 3.24
CA ASP A 33 -3.43 12.36 4.46
C ASP A 33 -1.91 12.37 4.69
N MET A 34 -1.13 11.80 3.78
CA MET A 34 0.32 11.67 3.91
C MET A 34 1.05 12.67 3.01
N ILE A 35 1.78 13.61 3.63
CA ILE A 35 2.74 14.50 2.99
C ILE A 35 4.03 14.42 3.81
N LEU A 36 5.10 13.93 3.19
CA LEU A 36 6.40 13.74 3.85
C LEU A 36 7.49 14.52 3.13
N THR A 37 8.34 15.18 3.91
CA THR A 37 9.63 15.71 3.46
C THR A 37 10.58 14.58 3.07
N PRO A 38 11.69 14.84 2.35
CA PRO A 38 12.70 13.82 2.06
C PRO A 38 13.27 13.14 3.32
N ALA A 39 13.47 13.90 4.40
CA ALA A 39 13.97 13.37 5.67
C ALA A 39 12.97 12.40 6.31
N GLU A 40 11.69 12.77 6.35
CA GLU A 40 10.63 11.91 6.89
C GLU A 40 10.41 10.66 6.03
N ALA A 41 10.48 10.79 4.69
CA ALA A 41 10.38 9.66 3.78
C ALA A 41 11.53 8.65 4.03
N ARG A 42 12.76 9.14 4.20
CA ARG A 42 13.92 8.30 4.56
C ARG A 42 13.75 7.62 5.91
N ALA A 43 13.22 8.34 6.91
CA ALA A 43 12.98 7.79 8.24
C ALA A 43 11.87 6.73 8.24
N ALA A 44 10.84 6.88 7.41
CA ALA A 44 9.71 5.96 7.35
C ALA A 44 9.97 4.71 6.48
N LEU A 45 10.89 4.78 5.51
CA LEU A 45 11.16 3.68 4.56
C LEU A 45 11.35 2.31 5.22
N PRO A 46 12.14 2.14 6.30
CA PRO A 46 12.29 0.82 6.94
C PRO A 46 10.99 0.23 7.48
N ALA A 47 10.06 1.07 7.97
CA ALA A 47 8.77 0.61 8.46
C ALA A 47 7.85 0.21 7.30
N VAL A 48 7.86 0.97 6.21
CA VAL A 48 7.15 0.63 4.97
C VAL A 48 7.66 -0.68 4.40
N GLU A 49 8.98 -0.90 4.33
CA GLU A 49 9.52 -2.17 3.84
C GLU A 49 9.10 -3.35 4.70
N ARG A 50 9.10 -3.20 6.05
CA ARG A 50 8.61 -4.25 6.96
C ARG A 50 7.13 -4.57 6.76
N ALA A 51 6.28 -3.57 6.52
CA ALA A 51 4.87 -3.77 6.23
C ALA A 51 4.66 -4.63 4.96
N PHE A 52 5.57 -4.53 4.00
CA PHE A 52 5.56 -5.26 2.74
C PHE A 52 6.52 -6.46 2.72
N THR A 53 7.03 -6.91 3.87
CA THR A 53 7.75 -8.19 3.95
C THR A 53 6.75 -9.34 3.90
N TRP A 54 6.80 -10.15 2.86
CA TRP A 54 5.88 -11.26 2.67
C TRP A 54 6.59 -12.61 2.81
N THR A 55 5.94 -13.55 3.50
CA THR A 55 6.25 -14.97 3.30
C THR A 55 5.63 -15.44 1.98
N PRO A 56 6.16 -16.50 1.33
CA PRO A 56 5.58 -17.00 0.07
C PRO A 56 4.09 -17.31 0.19
N ALA A 57 3.66 -17.95 1.28
CA ALA A 57 2.25 -18.27 1.52
C ALA A 57 1.37 -17.03 1.67
N ARG A 58 1.84 -16.01 2.43
CA ARG A 58 1.08 -14.77 2.62
C ARG A 58 1.02 -13.95 1.33
N TYR A 59 2.11 -13.94 0.55
CA TYR A 59 2.13 -13.29 -0.77
C TYR A 59 1.11 -13.93 -1.72
N ALA A 60 1.07 -15.25 -1.79
CA ALA A 60 0.11 -15.96 -2.64
C ALA A 60 -1.35 -15.66 -2.23
N ALA A 61 -1.65 -15.67 -0.92
CA ALA A 61 -2.97 -15.33 -0.41
C ALA A 61 -3.35 -13.87 -0.68
N ALA A 62 -2.41 -12.95 -0.51
CA ALA A 62 -2.56 -11.52 -0.83
C ALA A 62 -2.84 -11.31 -2.33
N MET A 63 -2.08 -11.98 -3.19
CA MET A 63 -2.21 -11.90 -4.64
C MET A 63 -3.57 -12.41 -5.12
N ALA A 64 -4.01 -13.58 -4.64
CA ALA A 64 -5.30 -14.15 -5.02
C ALA A 64 -6.45 -13.19 -4.67
N ARG A 65 -6.46 -12.70 -3.43
CA ARG A 65 -7.43 -11.72 -2.93
C ARG A 65 -7.45 -10.41 -3.70
N LEU A 66 -6.28 -9.83 -3.97
CA LEU A 66 -6.22 -8.59 -4.76
C LEU A 66 -6.64 -8.82 -6.21
N THR A 67 -6.31 -9.98 -6.78
CA THR A 67 -6.68 -10.31 -8.17
C THR A 67 -8.20 -10.32 -8.36
N GLU A 68 -8.95 -10.83 -7.38
CA GLU A 68 -10.42 -10.81 -7.40
C GLU A 68 -11.01 -9.39 -7.37
N ILE A 69 -10.31 -8.43 -6.77
CA ILE A 69 -10.82 -7.06 -6.56
C ILE A 69 -10.36 -6.11 -7.67
N VAL A 70 -9.09 -6.17 -8.06
CA VAL A 70 -8.43 -5.18 -8.94
C VAL A 70 -7.84 -5.78 -10.22
N GLY A 71 -7.89 -7.11 -10.38
CA GLY A 71 -7.25 -7.82 -11.49
C GLY A 71 -5.76 -8.09 -11.26
N VAL A 72 -5.23 -9.09 -11.95
CA VAL A 72 -3.87 -9.63 -11.73
C VAL A 72 -2.76 -8.59 -11.89
N GLU A 73 -2.87 -7.72 -12.90
CA GLU A 73 -1.86 -6.72 -13.20
C GLU A 73 -1.79 -5.66 -12.08
N ASN A 74 -2.94 -5.16 -11.64
CA ASN A 74 -3.00 -4.17 -10.55
C ASN A 74 -2.61 -4.79 -9.21
N ALA A 75 -2.97 -6.05 -8.95
CA ALA A 75 -2.57 -6.77 -7.75
C ALA A 75 -1.04 -6.83 -7.62
N ALA A 76 -0.35 -7.21 -8.70
CA ALA A 76 1.12 -7.25 -8.73
C ALA A 76 1.75 -5.86 -8.56
N LYS A 77 1.19 -4.84 -9.21
CA LYS A 77 1.65 -3.45 -9.06
C LYS A 77 1.47 -2.94 -7.63
N LEU A 78 0.40 -3.29 -6.94
CA LEU A 78 0.17 -2.84 -5.56
C LEU A 78 1.16 -3.48 -4.57
N LEU A 79 1.38 -4.80 -4.68
CA LEU A 79 2.24 -5.52 -3.74
C LEU A 79 3.73 -5.20 -3.90
N SER A 80 4.18 -4.92 -5.13
CA SER A 80 5.60 -4.66 -5.43
C SER A 80 5.92 -3.19 -5.70
N GLY A 81 4.96 -2.44 -6.25
CA GLY A 81 5.16 -1.07 -6.71
C GLY A 81 5.23 -0.06 -5.57
N VAL A 82 4.51 -0.28 -4.46
CA VAL A 82 4.58 0.63 -3.31
C VAL A 82 5.99 0.65 -2.70
N PRO A 83 6.60 -0.48 -2.26
CA PRO A 83 7.98 -0.46 -1.76
C PRO A 83 8.98 0.09 -2.77
N ARG A 84 8.79 -0.21 -4.07
CA ARG A 84 9.66 0.30 -5.14
C ARG A 84 9.60 1.83 -5.24
N LEU A 85 8.41 2.42 -5.27
CA LEU A 85 8.21 3.87 -5.34
C LEU A 85 8.87 4.58 -4.14
N TRP A 86 8.76 3.99 -2.96
CA TRP A 86 9.39 4.51 -1.75
C TRP A 86 10.92 4.51 -1.85
N ARG A 87 11.52 3.41 -2.31
CA ARG A 87 12.98 3.35 -2.54
C ARG A 87 13.44 4.38 -3.58
N GLU A 88 12.70 4.51 -4.68
CA GLU A 88 13.02 5.46 -5.75
C GLU A 88 12.95 6.91 -5.25
N ALA A 89 11.93 7.26 -4.46
CA ALA A 89 11.80 8.59 -3.86
C ALA A 89 12.94 8.90 -2.88
N VAL A 90 13.26 7.96 -1.97
CA VAL A 90 14.35 8.14 -0.99
C VAL A 90 15.72 8.20 -1.67
N ALA A 91 15.97 7.36 -2.68
CA ALA A 91 17.21 7.37 -3.45
C ALA A 91 17.41 8.69 -4.24
N ALA A 92 16.31 9.33 -4.64
CA ALA A 92 16.33 10.62 -5.34
C ALA A 92 16.26 11.84 -4.39
N ASP A 93 16.32 11.65 -3.07
CA ASP A 93 16.15 12.68 -2.04
C ASP A 93 14.86 13.51 -2.21
N ARG A 94 13.75 12.83 -2.51
CA ARG A 94 12.43 13.44 -2.71
C ARG A 94 11.48 13.14 -1.56
N GLY A 95 10.59 14.09 -1.29
CA GLY A 95 9.42 13.87 -0.44
C GLY A 95 8.38 12.99 -1.13
N ILE A 96 7.38 12.56 -0.36
CA ILE A 96 6.29 11.69 -0.85
C ILE A 96 4.95 12.34 -0.49
N VAL A 97 4.04 12.37 -1.46
CA VAL A 97 2.64 12.72 -1.26
C VAL A 97 1.78 11.51 -1.59
N GLY A 98 1.05 11.00 -0.60
CA GLY A 98 -0.01 10.03 -0.82
C GLY A 98 -1.31 10.78 -1.10
N THR A 99 -1.83 10.68 -2.31
CA THR A 99 -3.14 11.24 -2.68
C THR A 99 -4.03 10.14 -3.27
N ARG A 100 -5.34 10.36 -3.21
CA ARG A 100 -6.35 9.54 -3.86
C ARG A 100 -7.08 10.41 -4.87
N VAL A 101 -7.02 10.01 -6.13
CA VAL A 101 -7.72 10.68 -7.22
C VAL A 101 -9.10 10.04 -7.31
N TRP A 102 -10.16 10.85 -7.17
CA TRP A 102 -11.52 10.41 -7.46
C TRP A 102 -11.70 10.45 -8.98
N MET A 103 -11.81 9.29 -9.60
CA MET A 103 -12.20 9.12 -11.01
C MET A 103 -13.42 8.21 -11.09
#